data_AF-A0A955PYG4-F1
#
_entry.id   AF-A0A955PYG4-F1
#
_cell.length_a   1.000
_cell.length_b   1.000
_cell.length_c   1.000
_cell.angle_alpha   90.00
_cell.angle_beta   90.00
_cell.angle_gamma   90.00
#
_symmetry.space_group_name_H-M   'P 1'
#
loop_
_entity.id
_entity.type
_entity.pdbx_description
1 polymer ?
#
loop_
_entity_poly.entity_id
_entity_poly.type
_entity_poly.pdbx_seq_one_letter_code
_entity_poly.pdbx_strand_id
1 'polypeptide(L)'
;MAHRLGLGLLLVSWVILDSPVIWADEPAIRVGLAQAARVLSIQSADSFSLLLSSGKRFHVSGRVTIRRQGAGLLLNERVVSESSLRVEGSTGIYQVGVETKNEKAALQDLRPEWVVRGPLEIRSDPSGLTLVNWVDLESYVAGVVSGEVGAKWPLEALKAQAVAARTYVLYKKVENQLQAFDVVAGVQDQVYHGHSVQAESVLQAVAATRGQVVTYENRPIFAAYSSTAAGPTEDALYVWALDLPYLKGVDCPFDEQAPRYDWRTSFTFDFLEQQLLKEGYDVGKIATFTPYTFTPSGRVDRARLLHSRGEIILRGQDLRRVVGYSKIFST
;
A
#
# COMPACT_ATOMS: atom_id res chain seq x y z
N MET A 1 47.52 -23.15 -14.43
CA MET A 1 47.07 -23.09 -13.02
C MET A 1 45.80 -22.28 -12.98
N ALA A 2 44.71 -22.93 -12.57
CA ALA A 2 43.40 -22.35 -12.41
C ALA A 2 43.31 -21.57 -11.09
N HIS A 3 42.56 -20.47 -11.06
CA HIS A 3 41.76 -20.13 -9.88
C HIS A 3 40.46 -19.43 -10.30
N ARG A 4 39.36 -20.05 -9.88
CA ARG A 4 37.97 -19.62 -9.98
C ARG A 4 37.70 -18.48 -9.01
N LEU A 5 36.89 -17.51 -9.41
CA LEU A 5 36.07 -16.70 -8.50
C LEU A 5 34.64 -16.75 -9.02
N GLY A 6 33.76 -17.27 -8.16
CA GLY A 6 32.38 -17.63 -8.50
C GLY A 6 31.44 -16.44 -8.55
N LEU A 7 30.68 -16.34 -9.63
CA LEU A 7 29.41 -15.61 -9.65
C LEU A 7 28.37 -16.43 -8.90
N GLY A 8 27.86 -15.90 -7.78
CA GLY A 8 26.62 -16.37 -7.18
C GLY A 8 25.44 -15.87 -7.99
N LEU A 9 24.90 -16.70 -8.90
CA LEU A 9 23.57 -16.51 -9.45
C LEU A 9 22.55 -16.79 -8.34
N LEU A 10 21.85 -15.74 -7.88
CA LEU A 10 20.58 -15.88 -7.17
C LEU A 10 19.52 -16.34 -8.18
N LEU A 11 19.37 -17.65 -8.31
CA LEU A 11 18.23 -18.28 -8.96
C LEU A 11 16.99 -18.04 -8.06
N VAL A 12 16.17 -17.06 -8.44
CA VAL A 12 14.78 -17.00 -7.98
C VAL A 12 14.10 -18.22 -8.58
N SER A 13 13.97 -19.27 -7.79
CA SER A 13 13.19 -20.44 -8.17
C SER A 13 11.72 -20.04 -8.19
N TRP A 14 11.19 -19.85 -9.40
CA TRP A 14 9.76 -19.85 -9.63
C TRP A 14 9.25 -21.24 -9.31
N VAL A 15 8.78 -21.43 -8.07
CA VAL A 15 7.90 -22.55 -7.78
C VAL A 15 6.61 -22.25 -8.54
N ILE A 16 6.49 -22.80 -9.75
CA ILE A 16 5.24 -22.86 -10.49
C ILE A 16 4.33 -23.81 -9.70
N LEU A 17 3.52 -23.25 -8.82
CA LEU A 17 2.35 -23.93 -8.29
C LEU A 17 1.27 -23.87 -9.38
N ASP A 18 1.25 -24.88 -10.26
CA ASP A 18 0.23 -25.09 -11.31
C ASP A 18 -1.16 -25.47 -10.74
N SER A 19 -1.38 -25.26 -9.44
CA SER A 19 -2.66 -25.56 -8.79
C SER A 19 -3.52 -24.29 -8.73
N PRO A 20 -4.81 -24.36 -9.10
CA PRO A 20 -5.72 -23.24 -8.92
C PRO A 20 -5.78 -22.86 -7.43
N VAL A 21 -5.71 -21.56 -7.14
CA VAL A 21 -5.91 -21.05 -5.78
C VAL A 21 -7.41 -21.08 -5.51
N ILE A 22 -7.86 -22.14 -4.84
CA ILE A 22 -9.25 -22.29 -4.40
C ILE A 22 -9.31 -21.91 -2.93
N TRP A 23 -9.97 -20.79 -2.62
CA TRP A 23 -10.32 -20.44 -1.25
C TRP A 23 -11.64 -21.14 -0.90
N ALA A 24 -11.61 -22.02 0.10
CA ALA A 24 -12.82 -22.72 0.56
C ALA A 24 -13.82 -21.78 1.24
N ASP A 25 -13.31 -20.72 1.88
CA ASP A 25 -14.06 -19.64 2.53
C ASP A 25 -13.45 -18.28 2.14
N GLU A 26 -14.20 -17.19 2.32
CA GLU A 26 -13.68 -15.83 2.10
C GLU A 26 -12.48 -15.56 3.04
N PRO A 27 -11.28 -15.29 2.50
CA PRO A 27 -10.10 -15.10 3.33
C PRO A 27 -10.14 -13.77 4.07
N ALA A 28 -9.69 -13.77 5.33
CA ALA A 28 -9.34 -12.53 6.02
C ALA A 28 -8.14 -11.86 5.34
N ILE A 29 -8.15 -10.54 5.27
CA ILE A 29 -7.10 -9.70 4.71
C ILE A 29 -6.29 -9.07 5.84
N ARG A 30 -4.97 -9.13 5.72
CA ARG A 30 -4.02 -8.48 6.64
C ARG A 30 -3.60 -7.13 6.05
N VAL A 31 -4.06 -6.04 6.63
CA VAL A 31 -3.77 -4.67 6.15
C VAL A 31 -2.76 -3.99 7.06
N GLY A 32 -1.60 -3.63 6.53
CA GLY A 32 -0.62 -2.79 7.22
C GLY A 32 -1.12 -1.34 7.30
N LEU A 33 -1.52 -0.91 8.50
CA LEU A 33 -2.04 0.45 8.73
C LEU A 33 -0.92 1.44 9.05
N ALA A 34 0.15 0.97 9.69
CA ALA A 34 1.32 1.78 10.01
C ALA A 34 2.57 0.93 10.11
N GLN A 35 3.70 1.51 9.72
CA GLN A 35 5.04 0.95 9.86
C GLN A 35 5.94 1.99 10.57
N ALA A 36 6.91 1.52 11.35
CA ALA A 36 7.82 2.37 12.11
C ALA A 36 7.12 3.42 13.02
N ALA A 37 5.92 3.09 13.53
CA ALA A 37 5.22 3.95 14.48
C ALA A 37 6.00 4.05 15.80
N ARG A 38 6.02 5.23 16.40
CA ARG A 38 6.64 5.50 17.69
C ARG A 38 5.70 5.15 18.83
N VAL A 39 4.43 5.51 18.67
CA VAL A 39 3.36 5.29 19.64
C VAL A 39 2.12 4.84 18.89
N LEU A 40 1.44 3.83 19.45
CA LEU A 40 0.09 3.46 19.05
C LEU A 40 -0.84 3.68 20.24
N SER A 41 -2.04 4.19 20.00
CA SER A 41 -3.11 4.22 21.02
C SER A 41 -4.30 3.45 20.48
N ILE A 42 -4.89 2.58 21.30
CA ILE A 42 -6.02 1.75 20.91
C ILE A 42 -7.11 1.93 21.94
N GLN A 43 -8.31 2.19 21.45
CA GLN A 43 -9.49 2.40 22.26
C GLN A 43 -10.69 1.67 21.64
N SER A 44 -11.58 1.17 22.49
CA SER A 44 -12.89 0.67 22.09
C SER A 44 -13.94 1.18 23.07
N ALA A 45 -15.21 1.18 22.64
CA ALA A 45 -16.34 1.49 23.52
C ALA A 45 -16.53 0.39 24.58
N ASP A 46 -16.26 -0.86 24.19
CA ASP A 46 -16.33 -2.02 25.06
C ASP A 46 -14.96 -2.41 25.60
N SER A 47 -14.96 -3.32 26.58
CA SER A 47 -13.70 -3.94 27.01
C SER A 47 -13.13 -4.85 25.93
N PHE A 48 -11.80 -4.87 25.84
CA PHE A 48 -11.07 -5.73 24.91
C PHE A 48 -9.87 -6.38 25.60
N SER A 49 -9.25 -7.31 24.91
CA SER A 49 -8.12 -8.10 25.37
C SER A 49 -6.87 -7.79 24.55
N LEU A 50 -5.73 -7.71 25.24
CA LEU A 50 -4.40 -7.80 24.66
C LEU A 50 -3.88 -9.21 24.89
N LEU A 51 -3.65 -9.96 23.82
CA LEU A 51 -3.13 -11.32 23.85
C LEU A 51 -1.65 -11.30 23.43
N LEU A 52 -0.76 -11.67 24.35
CA LEU A 52 0.66 -11.81 24.07
C LEU A 52 0.94 -13.15 23.36
N SER A 53 2.10 -13.25 22.70
CA SER A 53 2.55 -14.50 22.07
C SER A 53 2.74 -15.66 23.06
N SER A 54 2.94 -15.37 24.35
CA SER A 54 2.96 -16.35 25.44
C SER A 54 1.58 -16.93 25.80
N GLY A 55 0.50 -16.42 25.20
CA GLY A 55 -0.88 -16.76 25.54
C GLY A 55 -1.45 -15.95 26.72
N LYS A 56 -0.62 -15.12 27.37
CA LYS A 56 -1.06 -14.24 28.45
C LYS A 56 -2.03 -13.18 27.93
N ARG A 57 -3.13 -12.98 28.66
CA ARG A 57 -4.20 -12.05 28.31
C ARG A 57 -4.28 -10.90 29.32
N PHE A 58 -4.43 -9.67 28.83
CA PHE A 58 -4.75 -8.49 29.62
C PHE A 58 -6.07 -7.90 29.17
N HIS A 59 -6.98 -7.65 30.12
CA HIS A 59 -8.22 -6.95 29.83
C HIS A 59 -8.01 -5.44 29.94
N VAL A 60 -8.54 -4.71 28.99
CA VAL A 60 -8.48 -3.25 28.90
C VAL A 60 -9.91 -2.72 28.80
N SER A 61 -10.23 -1.75 29.65
CA SER A 61 -11.43 -0.93 29.55
C SER A 61 -11.00 0.48 29.18
N GLY A 62 -11.47 1.01 28.05
CA GLY A 62 -11.09 2.33 27.56
C GLY A 62 -9.90 2.30 26.61
N ARG A 63 -8.76 2.90 26.99
CA ARG A 63 -7.61 3.13 26.10
C ARG A 63 -6.34 2.45 26.60
N VAL A 64 -5.55 1.90 25.68
CA VAL A 64 -4.16 1.50 25.90
C VAL A 64 -3.23 2.25 24.96
N THR A 65 -2.10 2.71 25.48
CA THR A 65 -0.98 3.26 24.72
C THR A 65 0.13 2.23 24.66
N ILE A 66 0.73 2.07 23.48
CA ILE A 66 1.73 1.04 23.20
C ILE A 66 2.96 1.73 22.63
N ARG A 67 4.12 1.45 23.24
CA ARG A 67 5.42 1.95 22.82
C ARG A 67 6.42 0.80 22.75
N ARG A 68 7.44 0.95 21.92
CA ARG A 68 8.59 0.04 21.92
C ARG A 68 9.43 0.26 23.18
N GLN A 69 9.84 -0.82 23.85
CA GLN A 69 10.79 -0.79 24.96
C GLN A 69 11.81 -1.91 24.82
N GLY A 70 13.03 -1.57 24.39
CA GLY A 70 14.05 -2.57 24.05
C GLY A 70 13.54 -3.48 22.92
N ALA A 71 13.56 -4.79 23.13
CA ALA A 71 12.98 -5.78 22.21
C ALA A 71 11.49 -6.06 22.46
N GLY A 72 10.91 -5.54 23.53
CA GLY A 72 9.52 -5.77 23.94
C GLY A 72 8.64 -4.54 23.79
N LEU A 73 7.51 -4.55 24.50
CA LEU A 73 6.50 -3.51 24.45
C LEU A 73 6.28 -2.88 25.84
N LEU A 74 5.94 -1.61 25.84
CA LEU A 74 5.44 -0.89 27.00
C LEU A 74 3.94 -0.62 26.77
N LEU A 75 3.09 -1.27 27.57
CA LEU A 75 1.64 -1.14 27.54
C LEU A 75 1.21 -0.22 28.68
N ASN A 76 0.93 1.04 28.36
CA ASN A 76 0.84 2.14 29.33
C ASN A 76 2.13 2.25 30.17
N GLU A 77 2.10 1.80 31.42
CA GLU A 77 3.27 1.77 32.34
C GLU A 77 3.84 0.34 32.52
N ARG A 78 3.20 -0.66 31.89
CA ARG A 78 3.56 -2.06 32.07
C ARG A 78 4.51 -2.55 30.98
N VAL A 79 5.69 -2.97 31.39
CA VAL A 79 6.67 -3.61 30.50
C VAL A 79 6.26 -5.05 30.20
N VAL A 80 6.30 -5.45 28.93
CA VAL A 80 6.21 -6.83 28.48
C VAL A 80 7.41 -7.15 27.59
N SER A 81 8.00 -8.33 27.77
CA SER A 81 9.20 -8.76 27.04
C SER A 81 8.93 -9.15 25.59
N GLU A 82 7.68 -9.48 25.28
CA GLU A 82 7.23 -9.95 23.99
C GLU A 82 7.23 -8.80 22.97
N SER A 83 7.71 -9.11 21.77
CA SER A 83 7.79 -8.16 20.65
C SER A 83 6.49 -8.07 19.85
N SER A 84 5.45 -8.84 20.20
CA SER A 84 4.17 -8.80 19.50
C SER A 84 3.00 -9.05 20.43
N LEU A 85 1.84 -8.50 20.06
CA LEU A 85 0.57 -8.76 20.70
C LEU A 85 -0.59 -8.68 19.70
N ARG A 86 -1.70 -9.31 20.05
CA ARG A 86 -2.98 -9.18 19.36
C ARG A 86 -4.00 -8.42 20.20
N VAL A 87 -4.88 -7.70 19.54
CA VAL A 87 -6.02 -7.00 20.14
C VAL A 87 -7.30 -7.67 19.66
N GLU A 88 -8.12 -8.13 20.61
CA GLU A 88 -9.37 -8.85 20.35
C GLU A 88 -10.46 -8.37 21.31
N GLY A 89 -11.70 -8.26 20.86
CA GLY A 89 -12.81 -7.70 21.62
C GLY A 89 -14.13 -8.11 21.00
N SER A 90 -15.20 -8.11 21.80
CA SER A 90 -16.51 -8.65 21.40
C SER A 90 -17.13 -7.91 20.22
N THR A 91 -17.00 -6.58 20.15
CA THR A 91 -17.45 -5.79 19.00
C THR A 91 -16.44 -5.74 17.87
N GLY A 92 -15.17 -5.97 18.18
CA GLY A 92 -14.06 -5.91 17.23
C GLY A 92 -13.87 -4.55 16.56
N ILE A 93 -14.46 -3.47 17.10
CA ILE A 93 -14.31 -2.11 16.57
C ILE A 93 -13.32 -1.34 17.45
N TYR A 94 -12.33 -0.73 16.81
CA TYR A 94 -11.26 0.01 17.48
C TYR A 94 -11.04 1.38 16.86
N GLN A 95 -10.88 2.38 17.72
CA GLN A 95 -10.24 3.65 17.37
C GLN A 95 -8.75 3.51 17.62
N VAL A 96 -7.93 3.83 16.62
CA VAL A 96 -6.48 3.69 16.68
C VAL A 96 -5.79 4.99 16.32
N GLY A 97 -5.00 5.54 17.24
CA GLY A 97 -4.10 6.67 16.98
C GLY A 97 -2.69 6.19 16.68
N VAL A 98 -2.04 6.81 15.68
CA VAL A 98 -0.69 6.48 15.22
C VAL A 98 0.20 7.73 15.29
N GLU A 99 1.27 7.67 16.08
CA GLU A 99 2.29 8.72 16.10
C GLU A 99 3.61 8.20 15.51
N THR A 100 4.27 9.00 14.66
CA THR A 100 5.58 8.67 14.09
C THR A 100 6.65 9.67 14.54
N LYS A 101 7.94 9.33 14.36
CA LYS A 101 9.06 10.23 14.72
C LYS A 101 9.17 11.48 13.85
N ASN A 102 8.69 11.42 12.61
CA ASN A 102 8.78 12.50 11.64
C ASN A 102 7.41 12.74 11.01
N GLU A 103 6.65 13.70 11.53
CA GLU A 103 5.39 14.15 10.93
C GLU A 103 5.58 14.60 9.45
N LYS A 104 6.81 14.99 9.06
CA LYS A 104 7.18 15.41 7.70
C LYS A 104 7.83 14.33 6.81
N ALA A 105 8.25 13.20 7.38
CA ALA A 105 8.89 12.09 6.64
C ALA A 105 8.07 10.79 6.69
N ALA A 106 6.91 10.81 7.36
CA ALA A 106 5.83 9.91 7.05
C ALA A 106 5.66 9.92 5.52
N LEU A 107 5.79 8.75 4.89
CA LEU A 107 5.16 8.53 3.59
C LEU A 107 3.78 9.19 3.65
N GLN A 108 3.49 10.07 2.68
CA GLN A 108 2.41 11.08 2.70
C GLN A 108 0.98 10.51 2.85
N ASP A 109 0.84 9.23 3.18
CA ASP A 109 -0.38 8.44 3.23
C ASP A 109 -0.68 7.86 4.63
N LEU A 110 0.16 8.12 5.64
CA LEU A 110 -0.11 7.67 7.00
C LEU A 110 -1.26 8.48 7.62
N ARG A 111 -2.40 7.84 7.84
CA ARG A 111 -3.51 8.41 8.60
C ARG A 111 -3.16 8.39 10.10
N PRO A 112 -3.27 9.54 10.80
CA PRO A 112 -2.96 9.61 12.22
C PRO A 112 -4.02 8.91 13.08
N GLU A 113 -5.23 8.75 12.56
CA GLU A 113 -6.34 8.12 13.25
C GLU A 113 -7.07 7.15 12.32
N TRP A 114 -7.47 6.02 12.89
CA TRP A 114 -8.21 4.97 12.22
C TRP A 114 -9.42 4.58 13.05
N VAL A 115 -10.52 4.24 12.37
CA VAL A 115 -11.58 3.41 12.92
C VAL A 115 -11.55 2.12 12.13
N VAL A 116 -11.37 0.98 12.79
CA VAL A 116 -11.21 -0.31 12.13
C VAL A 116 -12.06 -1.39 12.78
N ARG A 117 -12.39 -2.41 11.99
CA ARG A 117 -13.10 -3.61 12.42
C ARG A 117 -12.17 -4.81 12.31
N GLY A 118 -12.36 -5.76 13.22
CA GLY A 118 -11.61 -7.01 13.29
C GLY A 118 -10.33 -6.89 14.12
N PRO A 119 -9.65 -8.02 14.39
CA PRO A 119 -8.48 -8.06 15.24
C PRO A 119 -7.35 -7.15 14.76
N LEU A 120 -6.52 -6.69 15.70
CA LEU A 120 -5.28 -6.00 15.40
C LEU A 120 -4.09 -6.85 15.83
N GLU A 121 -3.01 -6.79 15.06
CA GLU A 121 -1.72 -7.35 15.41
C GLU A 121 -0.70 -6.22 15.44
N ILE A 122 0.09 -6.19 16.50
CA ILE A 122 1.12 -5.19 16.72
C ILE A 122 2.43 -5.91 16.89
N ARG A 123 3.43 -5.47 16.14
CA ARG A 123 4.78 -6.02 16.15
C ARG A 123 5.78 -4.91 16.40
N SER A 124 6.79 -5.20 17.21
CA SER A 124 7.93 -4.32 17.43
C SER A 124 9.18 -4.89 16.79
N ASP A 125 9.89 -4.01 16.10
CA ASP A 125 11.21 -4.26 15.54
C ASP A 125 12.12 -3.03 15.79
N PRO A 126 13.40 -3.03 15.37
CA PRO A 126 14.28 -1.88 15.57
C PRO A 126 13.82 -0.57 14.89
N SER A 127 13.01 -0.65 13.84
CA SER A 127 12.47 0.53 13.12
C SER A 127 11.30 1.19 13.87
N GLY A 128 10.53 0.42 14.64
CA GLY A 128 9.44 0.92 15.47
C GLY A 128 8.35 -0.11 15.70
N LEU A 129 7.10 0.36 15.68
CA LEU A 129 5.90 -0.46 15.77
C LEU A 129 5.25 -0.61 14.39
N THR A 130 4.90 -1.83 14.03
CA THR A 130 4.06 -2.17 12.88
C THR A 130 2.67 -2.53 13.36
N LEU A 131 1.65 -1.93 12.77
CA LEU A 131 0.23 -2.15 13.06
C LEU A 131 -0.45 -2.83 11.87
N VAL A 132 -1.03 -4.00 12.11
CA VAL A 132 -1.74 -4.78 11.10
C VAL A 132 -3.19 -4.98 11.54
N ASN A 133 -4.14 -4.72 10.65
CA ASN A 133 -5.56 -5.01 10.84
C ASN A 133 -5.97 -6.26 10.06
N TRP A 134 -6.56 -7.22 10.76
CA TRP A 134 -7.19 -8.40 10.18
C TRP A 134 -8.67 -8.10 9.95
N VAL A 135 -9.09 -8.12 8.69
CA VAL A 135 -10.43 -7.71 8.27
C VAL A 135 -11.02 -8.67 7.26
N ASP A 136 -12.33 -8.93 7.32
CA ASP A 136 -13.02 -9.76 6.34
C ASP A 136 -12.97 -9.12 4.95
N LEU A 137 -12.86 -9.94 3.90
CA LEU A 137 -12.66 -9.49 2.53
C LEU A 137 -13.66 -8.41 2.08
N GLU A 138 -14.96 -8.62 2.30
CA GLU A 138 -15.98 -7.67 1.87
C GLU A 138 -15.96 -6.35 2.67
N SER A 139 -15.58 -6.42 3.95
CA SER A 139 -15.39 -5.21 4.77
C SER A 139 -14.16 -4.42 4.30
N TYR A 140 -13.09 -5.12 3.90
CA TYR A 140 -11.92 -4.52 3.27
C TYR A 140 -12.28 -3.81 1.97
N VAL A 141 -12.98 -4.52 1.06
CA VAL A 141 -13.40 -3.98 -0.24
C VAL A 141 -14.26 -2.73 -0.06
N ALA A 142 -15.22 -2.73 0.87
CA ALA A 142 -16.02 -1.56 1.16
C ALA A 142 -15.20 -0.38 1.70
N GLY A 143 -14.20 -0.65 2.55
CA GLY A 143 -13.26 0.35 3.04
C GLY A 143 -12.36 0.94 1.94
N VAL A 144 -11.99 0.14 0.93
CA VAL A 144 -11.22 0.58 -0.25
C VAL A 144 -12.08 1.38 -1.22
N VAL A 145 -13.26 0.88 -1.60
CA VAL A 145 -14.15 1.61 -2.52
C VAL A 145 -14.53 2.97 -1.95
N SER A 146 -14.72 3.07 -0.63
CA SER A 146 -14.98 4.35 0.05
C SER A 146 -13.78 5.30 0.04
N GLY A 147 -12.56 4.80 -0.16
CA GLY A 147 -11.33 5.60 -0.17
C GLY A 147 -10.83 5.97 -1.56
N GLU A 148 -11.09 5.13 -2.55
CA GLU A 148 -10.57 5.29 -3.92
C GLU A 148 -11.48 6.13 -4.81
N VAL A 149 -12.80 5.99 -4.67
CA VAL A 149 -13.78 6.60 -5.58
C VAL A 149 -14.85 7.38 -4.83
N GLY A 150 -15.44 8.37 -5.50
CA GLY A 150 -16.50 9.18 -4.91
C GLY A 150 -17.80 8.37 -4.76
N ALA A 151 -18.43 8.39 -3.59
CA ALA A 151 -19.69 7.69 -3.32
C ALA A 151 -20.87 8.06 -4.27
N LYS A 152 -20.75 9.20 -4.97
CA LYS A 152 -21.74 9.69 -5.96
C LYS A 152 -21.45 9.25 -7.39
N TRP A 153 -20.37 8.48 -7.61
CA TRP A 153 -20.09 7.90 -8.92
C TRP A 153 -21.21 6.94 -9.33
N PRO A 154 -21.39 6.70 -10.65
CA PRO A 154 -22.38 5.75 -11.13
C PRO A 154 -22.21 4.37 -10.46
N LEU A 155 -23.32 3.70 -10.16
CA LEU A 155 -23.30 2.41 -9.45
C LEU A 155 -22.42 1.37 -10.16
N GLU A 156 -22.43 1.34 -11.49
CA GLU A 156 -21.60 0.41 -12.27
C GLU A 156 -20.10 0.72 -12.14
N ALA A 157 -19.71 1.99 -11.98
CA ALA A 157 -18.32 2.36 -11.68
C ALA A 157 -17.91 1.90 -10.27
N LEU A 158 -18.81 2.03 -9.28
CA LEU A 158 -18.57 1.51 -7.92
C LEU A 158 -18.45 -0.02 -7.92
N LYS A 159 -19.27 -0.74 -8.70
CA LYS A 159 -19.18 -2.19 -8.87
C LYS A 159 -17.87 -2.60 -9.54
N ALA A 160 -17.46 -1.91 -10.60
CA ALA A 160 -16.18 -2.16 -11.27
C ALA A 160 -15.01 -1.96 -10.30
N GLN A 161 -15.03 -0.88 -9.50
CA GLN A 161 -14.02 -0.65 -8.46
C GLN A 161 -14.02 -1.74 -7.38
N ALA A 162 -15.20 -2.22 -6.95
CA ALA A 162 -15.30 -3.30 -5.96
C ALA A 162 -14.67 -4.60 -6.47
N VAL A 163 -14.95 -4.99 -7.73
CA VAL A 163 -14.36 -6.17 -8.37
C VAL A 163 -12.85 -6.00 -8.55
N ALA A 164 -12.39 -4.84 -9.03
CA ALA A 164 -10.96 -4.55 -9.17
C ALA A 164 -10.25 -4.62 -7.82
N ALA A 165 -10.80 -4.00 -6.78
CA ALA A 165 -10.20 -3.99 -5.45
C ALA A 165 -10.13 -5.38 -4.82
N ARG A 166 -11.19 -6.18 -4.95
CA ARG A 166 -11.22 -7.57 -4.48
C ARG A 166 -10.17 -8.42 -5.21
N THR A 167 -10.07 -8.25 -6.52
CA THR A 167 -9.11 -8.98 -7.34
C THR A 167 -7.68 -8.62 -6.95
N TYR A 168 -7.39 -7.33 -6.80
CA TYR A 168 -6.07 -6.82 -6.41
C TYR A 168 -5.62 -7.40 -5.07
N VAL A 169 -6.45 -7.31 -4.03
CA VAL A 169 -6.04 -7.77 -2.69
C VAL A 169 -5.83 -9.28 -2.64
N LEU A 170 -6.60 -10.06 -3.41
CA LEU A 170 -6.41 -11.51 -3.51
C LEU A 170 -5.13 -11.87 -4.27
N TYR A 171 -4.80 -11.13 -5.34
CA TYR A 171 -3.50 -11.26 -6.02
C TYR A 171 -2.35 -10.96 -5.05
N LYS A 172 -2.41 -9.83 -4.33
CA LYS A 172 -1.38 -9.45 -3.34
C LYS A 172 -1.28 -10.42 -2.18
N LYS A 173 -2.40 -10.99 -1.72
CA LYS A 173 -2.39 -12.00 -0.65
C LYS A 173 -1.58 -13.24 -1.02
N VAL A 174 -1.67 -13.69 -2.27
CA VAL A 174 -0.87 -14.82 -2.77
C VAL A 174 0.61 -14.44 -2.85
N GLU A 175 0.91 -13.26 -3.40
CA GLU A 175 2.28 -12.76 -3.53
C GLU A 175 2.96 -12.54 -2.16
N ASN A 176 2.22 -11.99 -1.21
CA ASN A 176 2.70 -11.57 0.11
C ASN A 176 2.43 -12.61 1.22
N GLN A 177 2.24 -13.88 0.87
CA GLN A 177 1.93 -14.95 1.84
C GLN A 177 2.98 -15.07 2.97
N LEU A 178 4.26 -14.80 2.68
CA LEU A 178 5.36 -14.83 3.65
C LEU A 178 5.59 -13.49 4.38
N GLN A 179 4.87 -12.43 3.99
CA GLN A 179 4.99 -11.10 4.58
C GLN A 179 4.10 -10.95 5.82
N ALA A 180 4.35 -9.89 6.60
CA ALA A 180 3.58 -9.58 7.80
C ALA A 180 2.13 -9.17 7.49
N PHE A 181 1.89 -8.59 6.33
CA PHE A 181 0.60 -8.14 5.85
C PHE A 181 0.47 -8.40 4.34
N ASP A 182 -0.77 -8.48 3.86
CA ASP A 182 -1.09 -8.74 2.46
C ASP A 182 -0.96 -7.46 1.62
N VAL A 183 -1.36 -6.31 2.19
CA VAL A 183 -1.38 -4.99 1.55
C VAL A 183 -1.15 -3.87 2.57
N VAL A 184 -0.72 -2.70 2.13
CA VAL A 184 -0.67 -1.46 2.94
C VAL A 184 -1.86 -0.53 2.66
N ALA A 185 -2.30 0.20 3.67
CA ALA A 185 -3.40 1.16 3.55
C ALA A 185 -2.92 2.51 2.99
N GLY A 186 -2.53 2.56 1.71
CA GLY A 186 -2.02 3.76 1.06
C GLY A 186 -1.79 3.58 -0.45
N VAL A 187 -1.28 4.61 -1.12
CA VAL A 187 -1.16 4.67 -2.60
C VAL A 187 -0.20 3.64 -3.21
N GLN A 188 0.57 2.94 -2.37
CA GLN A 188 1.43 1.84 -2.81
C GLN A 188 0.62 0.58 -3.15
N ASP A 189 -0.52 0.39 -2.48
CA ASP A 189 -1.45 -0.70 -2.75
C ASP A 189 -2.84 -0.11 -3.02
N GLN A 190 -3.64 0.07 -1.98
CA GLN A 190 -5.01 0.58 -2.08
C GLN A 190 -5.32 1.51 -0.93
N VAL A 191 -6.07 2.57 -1.21
CA VAL A 191 -6.52 3.55 -0.22
C VAL A 191 -7.65 2.95 0.62
N TYR A 192 -7.27 2.23 1.67
CA TYR A 192 -8.19 1.66 2.65
C TYR A 192 -8.55 2.68 3.73
N HIS A 193 -9.84 2.91 3.98
CA HIS A 193 -10.34 3.85 5.00
C HIS A 193 -10.85 3.19 6.29
N GLY A 194 -10.59 1.89 6.50
CA GLY A 194 -11.07 1.20 7.70
C GLY A 194 -12.59 0.99 7.71
N HIS A 195 -13.15 0.98 8.91
CA HIS A 195 -14.58 0.91 9.21
C HIS A 195 -15.17 2.32 9.41
N SER A 196 -14.89 3.24 8.47
CA SER A 196 -15.53 4.57 8.45
C SER A 196 -16.99 4.48 8.00
N VAL A 197 -17.74 5.58 8.11
CA VAL A 197 -19.13 5.63 7.62
C VAL A 197 -19.14 5.40 6.11
N GLN A 198 -19.70 4.27 5.69
CA GLN A 198 -19.79 3.88 4.28
C GLN A 198 -21.13 4.35 3.70
N ALA A 199 -21.07 4.94 2.50
CA ALA A 199 -22.28 5.31 1.78
C ALA A 199 -23.07 4.06 1.37
N GLU A 200 -24.40 4.16 1.37
CA GLU A 200 -25.28 3.05 0.98
C GLU A 200 -25.00 2.55 -0.44
N SER A 201 -24.67 3.46 -1.37
CA SER A 201 -24.27 3.12 -2.75
C SER A 201 -23.02 2.22 -2.80
N VAL A 202 -22.05 2.44 -1.92
CA VAL A 202 -20.85 1.61 -1.82
C VAL A 202 -21.19 0.24 -1.27
N LEU A 203 -21.95 0.17 -0.18
CA LEU A 203 -22.42 -1.09 0.39
C LEU A 203 -23.20 -1.92 -0.63
N GLN A 204 -24.09 -1.27 -1.39
CA GLN A 204 -24.86 -1.90 -2.46
C GLN A 204 -23.95 -2.45 -3.57
N ALA A 205 -22.95 -1.68 -4.02
CA ALA A 205 -22.04 -2.11 -5.07
C ALA A 205 -21.18 -3.31 -4.64
N VAL A 206 -20.65 -3.30 -3.41
CA VAL A 206 -19.86 -4.39 -2.85
C VAL A 206 -20.72 -5.64 -2.70
N ALA A 207 -21.92 -5.52 -2.11
CA ALA A 207 -22.84 -6.65 -1.95
C ALA A 207 -23.26 -7.25 -3.31
N ALA A 208 -23.56 -6.40 -4.31
CA ALA A 208 -23.96 -6.84 -5.64
C ALA A 208 -22.84 -7.56 -6.43
N THR A 209 -21.59 -7.39 -6.00
CA THR A 209 -20.40 -7.99 -6.65
C THR A 209 -19.64 -8.94 -5.73
N ARG A 210 -20.26 -9.38 -4.63
CA ARG A 210 -19.64 -10.27 -3.65
C ARG A 210 -19.07 -11.52 -4.33
N GLY A 211 -17.81 -11.84 -4.04
CA GLY A 211 -17.11 -12.98 -4.62
C GLY A 211 -16.73 -12.85 -6.10
N GLN A 212 -17.12 -11.78 -6.80
CA GLN A 212 -16.71 -11.55 -8.18
C GLN A 212 -15.28 -11.02 -8.24
N VAL A 213 -14.46 -11.67 -9.07
CA VAL A 213 -13.06 -11.34 -9.31
C VAL A 213 -12.75 -11.49 -10.79
N VAL A 214 -11.74 -10.76 -11.27
CA VAL A 214 -11.22 -10.92 -12.64
C VAL A 214 -10.07 -11.93 -12.61
N THR A 215 -10.10 -12.89 -13.53
CA THR A 215 -9.05 -13.92 -13.61
C THR A 215 -8.44 -14.00 -15.00
N TYR A 216 -7.19 -14.44 -15.04
CA TYR A 216 -6.51 -14.88 -16.25
C TYR A 216 -5.85 -16.21 -15.91
N GLU A 217 -6.04 -17.24 -16.75
CA GLU A 217 -5.60 -18.61 -16.46
C GLU A 217 -6.05 -19.11 -15.07
N ASN A 218 -7.30 -18.82 -14.69
CA ASN A 218 -7.92 -19.19 -13.41
C ASN A 218 -7.22 -18.65 -12.16
N ARG A 219 -6.40 -17.60 -12.28
CA ARG A 219 -5.77 -16.89 -11.16
C ARG A 219 -6.24 -15.44 -11.12
N PRO A 220 -6.47 -14.85 -9.93
CA PRO A 220 -6.73 -13.42 -9.82
C PRO A 220 -5.65 -12.62 -10.54
N ILE A 221 -6.06 -11.66 -11.37
CA ILE A 221 -5.09 -10.82 -12.10
C ILE A 221 -4.48 -9.76 -11.17
N PHE A 222 -3.34 -9.20 -11.58
CA PHE A 222 -2.88 -7.93 -11.02
C PHE A 222 -3.83 -6.81 -11.49
N ALA A 223 -4.89 -6.55 -10.74
CA ALA A 223 -5.94 -5.59 -11.09
C ALA A 223 -5.54 -4.15 -10.73
N ALA A 224 -4.47 -3.65 -11.34
CA ALA A 224 -4.02 -2.28 -11.13
C ALA A 224 -5.03 -1.27 -11.70
N TYR A 225 -5.24 -0.16 -10.99
CA TYR A 225 -6.07 0.96 -11.40
C TYR A 225 -5.43 2.29 -11.02
N SER A 226 -5.83 3.38 -11.66
CA SER A 226 -5.35 4.73 -11.39
C SER A 226 -6.50 5.74 -11.49
N SER A 227 -6.28 6.95 -10.96
CA SER A 227 -7.30 8.01 -10.94
C SER A 227 -7.66 8.53 -12.33
N THR A 228 -6.66 8.70 -13.20
CA THR A 228 -6.79 9.35 -14.50
C THR A 228 -5.63 8.88 -15.36
N ALA A 229 -5.90 8.38 -16.56
CA ALA A 229 -4.89 7.96 -17.52
C ALA A 229 -4.37 9.14 -18.37
N ALA A 230 -5.11 10.24 -18.46
CA ALA A 230 -4.69 11.43 -19.23
C ALA A 230 -4.29 11.09 -20.69
N GLY A 231 -5.09 10.25 -21.36
CA GLY A 231 -4.78 9.65 -22.65
C GLY A 231 -4.94 8.12 -22.59
N PRO A 232 -4.08 7.34 -23.25
CA PRO A 232 -4.10 5.88 -23.12
C PRO A 232 -3.64 5.41 -21.72
N THR A 233 -4.16 4.27 -21.29
CA THR A 233 -3.56 3.52 -20.16
C THR A 233 -2.15 3.04 -20.53
N GLU A 234 -1.35 2.66 -19.54
CA GLU A 234 0.03 2.23 -19.75
C GLU A 234 0.15 0.69 -19.80
N ASP A 235 1.10 0.18 -20.56
CA ASP A 235 1.49 -1.24 -20.51
C ASP A 235 2.25 -1.52 -19.19
N ALA A 236 1.89 -2.60 -18.50
CA ALA A 236 2.57 -3.02 -17.28
C ALA A 236 4.09 -3.23 -17.47
N LEU A 237 4.54 -3.47 -18.69
CA LEU A 237 5.96 -3.57 -19.03
C LEU A 237 6.72 -2.27 -18.71
N TYR A 238 6.13 -1.10 -18.98
CA TYR A 238 6.80 0.19 -18.75
C TYR A 238 6.69 0.67 -17.30
N VAL A 239 5.68 0.21 -16.56
CA VAL A 239 5.47 0.62 -15.15
C VAL A 239 6.15 -0.34 -14.18
N TRP A 240 6.01 -1.65 -14.38
CA TRP A 240 6.48 -2.68 -13.43
C TRP A 240 7.47 -3.67 -14.04
N ALA A 241 7.87 -3.50 -15.30
CA ALA A 241 8.70 -4.45 -16.04
C ALA A 241 8.07 -5.86 -16.09
N LEU A 242 6.74 -5.93 -16.13
CA LEU A 242 5.97 -7.16 -16.23
C LEU A 242 5.22 -7.21 -17.56
N ASP A 243 5.49 -8.23 -18.37
CA ASP A 243 4.74 -8.46 -19.60
C ASP A 243 3.48 -9.29 -19.29
N LEU A 244 2.36 -8.60 -19.07
CA LEU A 244 1.08 -9.20 -18.69
C LEU A 244 0.07 -9.03 -19.84
N PRO A 245 -0.50 -10.12 -20.39
CA PRO A 245 -1.43 -10.06 -21.53
C PRO A 245 -2.69 -9.21 -21.30
N TYR A 246 -3.08 -9.05 -20.04
CA TYR A 246 -4.29 -8.34 -19.62
C TYR A 246 -4.02 -6.90 -19.10
N LEU A 247 -2.74 -6.47 -18.99
CA LEU A 247 -2.38 -5.10 -18.62
C LEU A 247 -1.59 -4.44 -19.76
N LYS A 248 -2.29 -4.20 -20.86
CA LYS A 248 -1.78 -3.50 -22.04
C LYS A 248 -2.36 -2.09 -22.12
N GLY A 249 -1.62 -1.19 -22.76
CA GLY A 249 -2.10 0.16 -23.02
C GLY A 249 -3.31 0.13 -23.95
N VAL A 250 -4.39 0.78 -23.53
CA VAL A 250 -5.64 0.94 -24.29
C VAL A 250 -6.09 2.40 -24.22
N ASP A 251 -6.82 2.85 -25.24
CA ASP A 251 -7.34 4.23 -25.26
C ASP A 251 -8.33 4.47 -24.13
N CYS A 252 -8.20 5.62 -23.44
CA CYS A 252 -9.16 6.10 -22.43
C CYS A 252 -9.64 7.52 -22.78
N PRO A 253 -10.60 7.68 -23.71
CA PRO A 253 -11.07 9.00 -24.15
C PRO A 253 -11.96 9.71 -23.11
N PHE A 254 -12.28 9.06 -21.99
CA PHE A 254 -13.25 9.55 -21.02
C PHE A 254 -12.64 10.47 -19.95
N ASP A 255 -11.32 10.55 -19.90
CA ASP A 255 -10.60 11.25 -18.83
C ASP A 255 -10.40 12.75 -19.07
N GLU A 256 -10.71 13.27 -20.26
CA GLU A 256 -10.47 14.69 -20.61
C GLU A 256 -11.13 15.68 -19.65
N GLN A 257 -12.26 15.29 -19.04
CA GLN A 257 -13.00 16.12 -18.08
C GLN A 257 -12.57 15.88 -16.62
N ALA A 258 -11.63 14.96 -16.38
CA ALA A 258 -11.16 14.67 -15.04
C ALA A 258 -10.41 15.88 -14.47
N PRO A 259 -10.63 16.27 -13.20
CA PRO A 259 -9.96 17.42 -12.60
C PRO A 259 -8.42 17.34 -12.58
N ARG A 260 -7.88 16.12 -12.74
CA ARG A 260 -6.44 15.84 -12.78
C ARG A 260 -5.95 15.49 -14.18
N TYR A 261 -6.73 15.74 -15.23
CA TYR A 261 -6.29 15.49 -16.61
C TYR A 261 -5.09 16.36 -16.98
N ASP A 262 -5.17 17.67 -16.69
CA ASP A 262 -4.07 18.62 -16.87
C ASP A 262 -3.74 19.26 -15.52
N TRP A 263 -2.47 19.17 -15.11
CA TRP A 263 -1.99 19.70 -13.85
C TRP A 263 -0.53 20.13 -13.95
N ARG A 264 -0.14 21.04 -13.06
CA ARG A 264 1.23 21.53 -12.97
C ARG A 264 1.75 21.50 -11.54
N THR A 265 3.00 21.11 -11.39
CA THR A 265 3.75 21.18 -10.13
C THR A 265 5.11 21.83 -10.36
N SER A 266 5.78 22.25 -9.29
CA SER A 266 7.15 22.73 -9.33
C SER A 266 7.89 22.39 -8.04
N PHE A 267 9.18 22.11 -8.16
CA PHE A 267 10.11 21.90 -7.06
C PHE A 267 11.51 22.38 -7.49
N THR A 268 12.37 22.68 -6.52
CA THR A 268 13.73 23.16 -6.78
C THR A 268 14.69 21.99 -7.02
N PHE A 269 15.83 22.26 -7.66
CA PHE A 269 16.91 21.27 -7.76
C PHE A 269 17.44 20.88 -6.38
N ASP A 270 17.56 21.83 -5.44
CA ASP A 270 17.96 21.53 -4.05
C ASP A 270 17.04 20.51 -3.39
N PHE A 271 15.72 20.62 -3.62
CA PHE A 271 14.76 19.64 -3.12
C PHE A 271 15.00 18.26 -3.76
N LEU A 272 15.16 18.19 -5.09
CA LEU A 272 15.37 16.94 -5.80
C LEU A 272 16.70 16.27 -5.40
N GLU A 273 17.78 17.04 -5.25
CA GLU A 273 19.08 16.61 -4.74
C GLU A 273 18.93 15.95 -3.36
N GLN A 274 18.24 16.60 -2.43
CA GLN A 274 18.02 16.07 -1.08
C GLN A 274 17.21 14.78 -1.08
N GLN A 275 16.17 14.66 -1.91
CA GLN A 275 15.38 13.43 -1.98
C GLN A 275 16.17 12.28 -2.60
N LEU A 276 16.90 12.54 -3.67
CA LEU A 276 17.77 11.55 -4.29
C LEU A 276 18.85 11.04 -3.32
N LEU A 277 19.49 11.93 -2.55
CA LEU A 277 20.47 11.53 -1.54
C LEU A 277 19.85 10.66 -0.44
N LYS A 278 18.62 10.98 0.02
CA LYS A 278 17.90 10.16 1.00
C LYS A 278 17.58 8.76 0.48
N GLU A 279 17.34 8.64 -0.81
CA GLU A 279 17.09 7.39 -1.52
C GLU A 279 18.38 6.66 -1.93
N GLY A 280 19.55 7.18 -1.53
CA GLY A 280 20.85 6.53 -1.74
C GLY A 280 21.49 6.79 -3.10
N TYR A 281 20.95 7.71 -3.91
CA TYR A 281 21.54 8.07 -5.20
C TYR A 281 22.79 8.93 -5.03
N ASP A 282 23.80 8.69 -5.87
CA ASP A 282 25.03 9.46 -5.89
C ASP A 282 24.90 10.75 -6.71
N VAL A 283 24.15 11.73 -6.20
CA VAL A 283 23.84 12.98 -6.93
C VAL A 283 24.62 14.20 -6.41
N GLY A 284 25.16 15.01 -7.33
CA GLY A 284 25.83 16.29 -7.02
C GLY A 284 24.89 17.49 -7.21
N LYS A 285 25.46 18.67 -7.50
CA LYS A 285 24.66 19.84 -7.88
C LYS A 285 24.04 19.61 -9.25
N ILE A 286 22.72 19.61 -9.36
CA ILE A 286 21.99 19.41 -10.62
C ILE A 286 22.15 20.66 -11.49
N ALA A 287 22.59 20.45 -12.73
CA ALA A 287 22.70 21.47 -13.76
C ALA A 287 21.48 21.44 -14.70
N THR A 288 21.03 20.24 -15.10
CA THR A 288 19.88 20.09 -16.00
C THR A 288 19.04 18.86 -15.63
N PHE A 289 17.76 18.94 -15.96
CA PHE A 289 16.78 17.89 -15.79
C PHE A 289 15.84 17.89 -17.01
N THR A 290 15.82 16.80 -17.77
CA THR A 290 15.09 16.73 -19.04
C THR A 290 14.45 15.34 -19.24
N PRO A 291 13.28 15.24 -19.89
CA PRO A 291 12.80 13.96 -20.42
C PRO A 291 13.84 13.35 -21.37
N TYR A 292 14.05 12.04 -21.28
CA TYR A 292 15.04 11.31 -22.08
C TYR A 292 14.39 10.34 -23.06
N THR A 293 13.49 9.48 -22.59
CA THR A 293 12.70 8.56 -23.41
C THR A 293 11.22 8.61 -23.00
N PHE A 294 10.34 8.20 -23.91
CA PHE A 294 8.90 8.14 -23.72
C PHE A 294 8.38 6.73 -23.98
N THR A 295 7.31 6.34 -23.28
CA THR A 295 6.56 5.11 -23.56
C THR A 295 5.72 5.28 -24.83
N PRO A 296 5.21 4.18 -25.44
CA PRO A 296 4.28 4.27 -26.56
C PRO A 296 3.01 5.08 -26.24
N SER A 297 2.60 5.13 -24.97
CA SER A 297 1.46 5.95 -24.54
C SER A 297 1.80 7.43 -24.40
N GLY A 298 3.07 7.83 -24.59
CA GLY A 298 3.55 9.21 -24.47
C GLY A 298 4.01 9.63 -23.07
N ARG A 299 4.04 8.73 -22.08
CA ARG A 299 4.55 9.06 -20.72
C ARG A 299 6.07 9.12 -20.71
N VAL A 300 6.65 9.88 -19.77
CA VAL A 300 8.10 9.90 -19.56
C VAL A 300 8.55 8.54 -19.00
N ASP A 301 9.19 7.74 -19.84
CA ASP A 301 9.81 6.46 -19.46
C ASP A 301 11.09 6.73 -18.65
N ARG A 302 11.94 7.62 -19.15
CA ARG A 302 13.19 8.01 -18.48
C ARG A 302 13.40 9.50 -18.47
N ALA A 303 13.98 10.00 -17.38
CA ALA A 303 14.45 11.37 -17.25
C ALA A 303 15.97 11.39 -17.02
N ARG A 304 16.64 12.34 -17.67
CA ARG A 304 18.08 12.54 -17.61
C ARG A 304 18.41 13.71 -16.68
N LEU A 305 19.27 13.45 -15.70
CA LEU A 305 19.80 14.44 -14.77
C LEU A 305 21.31 14.57 -14.98
N LEU A 306 21.77 15.76 -15.36
CA LEU A 306 23.20 16.09 -15.36
C LEU A 306 23.53 16.84 -14.07
N HIS A 307 24.55 16.39 -13.36
CA HIS A 307 24.99 16.98 -12.11
C HIS A 307 26.52 17.06 -12.02
N SER A 308 27.03 17.78 -11.04
CA SER A 308 28.47 18.02 -10.84
C SER A 308 29.33 16.76 -10.64
N ARG A 309 28.72 15.58 -10.52
CA ARG A 309 29.38 14.28 -10.32
C ARG A 309 29.15 13.29 -11.47
N GLY A 310 28.42 13.69 -12.52
CA GLY A 310 28.13 12.85 -13.66
C GLY A 310 26.68 12.94 -14.13
N GLU A 311 26.15 11.80 -14.53
CA GLU A 311 24.82 11.65 -15.09
C GLU A 311 24.04 10.56 -14.35
N ILE A 312 22.75 10.82 -14.13
CA ILE A 312 21.79 9.82 -13.67
C ILE A 312 20.65 9.75 -14.68
N ILE A 313 20.30 8.54 -15.10
CA ILE A 313 19.08 8.24 -15.85
C ILE A 313 18.08 7.58 -14.90
N LEU A 314 17.03 8.32 -14.55
CA LEU A 314 15.95 7.82 -13.68
C LEU A 314 14.80 7.30 -14.53
N ARG A 315 14.16 6.22 -14.08
CA ARG A 315 12.83 5.85 -14.59
C ARG A 315 11.80 6.88 -14.12
N GLY A 316 10.77 7.13 -14.92
CA GLY A 316 9.68 8.03 -14.55
C GLY A 316 9.02 7.67 -13.22
N GLN A 317 8.87 6.37 -12.94
CA GLN A 317 8.34 5.87 -11.67
C GLN A 317 9.27 6.18 -10.48
N ASP A 318 10.58 6.03 -10.65
CA ASP A 318 11.55 6.35 -9.60
C ASP A 318 11.59 7.85 -9.32
N LEU A 319 11.51 8.68 -10.36
CA LEU A 319 11.34 10.13 -10.21
C LEU A 319 10.08 10.46 -9.41
N ARG A 320 8.94 9.86 -9.76
CA ARG A 320 7.67 10.08 -9.06
C ARG A 320 7.76 9.69 -7.58
N ARG A 321 8.41 8.57 -7.28
CA ARG A 321 8.65 8.10 -5.90
C ARG A 321 9.56 9.05 -5.11
N VAL A 322 10.69 9.46 -5.70
CA VAL A 322 11.67 10.37 -5.10
C VAL A 322 11.05 11.74 -4.81
N VAL A 323 10.28 12.29 -5.74
CA VAL A 323 9.63 13.60 -5.59
C VAL A 323 8.42 13.52 -4.66
N GLY A 324 7.72 12.39 -4.67
CA GLY A 324 6.54 12.09 -3.87
C GLY A 324 5.26 11.99 -4.71
N TYR A 325 4.46 10.97 -4.42
CA TYR A 325 3.23 10.63 -5.16
C TYR A 325 2.13 11.70 -5.11
N SER A 326 2.20 12.64 -4.15
CA SER A 326 1.29 13.79 -4.05
C SER A 326 1.75 15.03 -4.82
N LYS A 327 3.02 15.07 -5.23
CA LYS A 327 3.60 16.17 -6.02
C LYS A 327 3.58 15.87 -7.50
N ILE A 328 3.86 14.62 -7.87
CA ILE A 328 3.77 14.11 -9.25
C ILE A 328 2.67 13.05 -9.26
N PHE A 329 1.54 13.36 -9.92
CA PHE A 329 0.42 12.42 -10.02
C PHE A 329 0.69 11.31 -11.03
N SER A 330 -0.03 10.20 -10.88
CA SER A 330 -0.06 9.14 -11.89
C SER A 330 -1.09 9.54 -12.94
N THR A 331 -0.63 10.23 -13.97
CA THR A 331 -1.41 10.62 -15.15
C THR A 331 -0.59 10.21 -16.35
#